data_AF-A0A539EN80-F1
#
_entry.id   AF-A0A539EN80-F1
#
_cell.length_a   1.000
_cell.length_b   1.000
_cell.length_c   1.000
_cell.angle_alpha   90.00
_cell.angle_beta   90.00
_cell.angle_gamma   90.00
#
_symmetry.space_group_name_H-M   'P 1'
#
loop_
_entity.id
_entity.type
_entity.pdbx_description
1 polymer ?
#
loop_
_entity_poly.entity_id
_entity_poly.type
_entity_poly.pdbx_seq_one_letter_code
_entity_poly.pdbx_strand_id
1 'polypeptide(L)'
;EGSARAAALRERRDALEALKLARRRTEAGHRLLAIERRKFAAEEAQFKRGRSSTDLLLRSQQDIRRAESEHLRAETDEALARVELARASGRLAAELAP
;
A
#
# COMPACT_ATOMS: atom_id res chain seq x y z
N GLU A 1 -38.91 -5.54 1.49
CA GLU A 1 -37.84 -6.24 0.74
C GLU A 1 -36.95 -5.32 -0.12
N GLY A 2 -37.49 -4.32 -0.83
CA GLY A 2 -36.68 -3.42 -1.69
C GLY A 2 -35.58 -2.61 -0.96
N SER A 3 -35.80 -2.21 0.29
CA SER A 3 -34.85 -1.41 1.07
C SER A 3 -33.57 -2.17 1.44
N ALA A 4 -33.68 -3.43 1.88
CA ALA A 4 -32.54 -4.26 2.29
C ALA A 4 -31.62 -4.60 1.09
N ARG A 5 -32.21 -4.91 -0.06
CA ARG A 5 -31.45 -5.18 -1.29
C ARG A 5 -30.69 -3.94 -1.77
N ALA A 6 -31.31 -2.77 -1.71
CA ALA A 6 -30.66 -1.51 -2.06
C ALA A 6 -29.50 -1.18 -1.11
N ALA A 7 -29.65 -1.47 0.19
CA ALA A 7 -28.57 -1.29 1.17
C ALA A 7 -27.37 -2.23 0.89
N ALA A 8 -27.62 -3.52 0.64
CA ALA A 8 -26.56 -4.48 0.32
C ALA A 8 -25.78 -4.12 -0.97
N LEU A 9 -26.49 -3.62 -1.99
CA LEU A 9 -25.84 -3.16 -3.22
C LEU A 9 -24.95 -1.93 -3.01
N ARG A 10 -25.34 -1.02 -2.10
CA ARG A 10 -24.51 0.12 -1.71
C ARG A 10 -23.28 -0.33 -0.94
N GLU A 11 -23.43 -1.17 0.09
CA GLU A 11 -22.32 -1.70 0.87
C GLU A 11 -21.27 -2.41 -0.01
N ARG A 12 -21.72 -3.24 -0.96
CA ARG A 12 -20.81 -3.90 -1.91
C ARG A 12 -20.09 -2.91 -2.83
N ARG A 13 -20.79 -1.86 -3.28
CA ARG A 13 -20.19 -0.81 -4.12
C ARG A 13 -19.12 -0.05 -3.34
N ASP A 14 -19.42 0.32 -2.10
CA ASP A 14 -18.51 1.09 -1.25
C ASP A 14 -17.27 0.26 -0.91
N ALA A 15 -17.43 -1.02 -0.57
CA ALA A 15 -16.32 -1.95 -0.35
C ALA A 15 -15.44 -2.13 -1.60
N LEU A 16 -16.05 -2.19 -2.80
CA LEU A 16 -15.31 -2.27 -4.06
C LEU A 16 -14.49 -1.00 -4.34
N GLU A 17 -15.07 0.19 -4.10
CA GLU A 17 -14.35 1.45 -4.26
C GLU A 17 -13.21 1.59 -3.23
N ALA A 18 -13.44 1.16 -1.98
CA ALA A 18 -12.39 1.10 -0.96
C ALA A 18 -11.22 0.20 -1.39
N LEU A 19 -11.51 -0.99 -1.93
CA LEU A 19 -10.47 -1.89 -2.44
C LEU A 19 -9.69 -1.29 -3.62
N LYS A 20 -10.38 -0.63 -4.56
CA LYS A 20 -9.72 0.07 -5.67
C LYS A 20 -8.78 1.16 -5.17
N LEU A 21 -9.21 1.94 -4.18
CA LEU A 21 -8.40 2.99 -3.57
C LEU A 21 -7.18 2.40 -2.85
N ALA A 22 -7.38 1.33 -2.08
CA ALA A 22 -6.31 0.65 -1.36
C ALA A 22 -5.25 0.10 -2.33
N ARG A 23 -5.66 -0.57 -3.42
CA ARG A 23 -4.75 -1.02 -4.50
C ARG A 23 -3.90 0.10 -5.08
N ARG A 24 -4.52 1.25 -5.38
CA ARG A 24 -3.80 2.42 -5.90
C ARG A 24 -2.78 2.94 -4.89
N ARG A 25 -3.08 2.89 -3.59
CA ARG A 25 -2.14 3.26 -2.51
C ARG A 25 -0.99 2.26 -2.42
N THR A 26 -1.27 0.96 -2.52
CA THR A 26 -0.23 -0.08 -2.56
C THR A 26 0.73 0.13 -3.73
N GLU A 27 0.18 0.34 -4.94
CA GLU A 27 0.99 0.64 -6.14
C GLU A 27 1.82 1.92 -5.98
N ALA A 28 1.24 2.97 -5.41
CA ALA A 28 1.94 4.22 -5.14
C ALA A 28 3.08 4.03 -4.13
N GLY A 29 2.84 3.29 -3.04
CA GLY A 29 3.86 2.94 -2.04
C GLY A 29 5.00 2.13 -2.64
N HIS A 30 4.68 1.13 -3.48
CA HIS A 30 5.69 0.35 -4.20
C HIS A 30 6.57 1.23 -5.11
N ARG A 31 5.94 2.14 -5.88
CA ARG A 31 6.66 3.08 -6.76
C ARG A 31 7.53 4.05 -5.96
N LEU A 32 7.03 4.57 -4.83
CA LEU A 32 7.79 5.47 -3.96
C LEU A 32 9.03 4.75 -3.40
N LEU A 33 8.87 3.54 -2.87
CA LEU A 33 9.98 2.73 -2.38
C LEU A 33 11.04 2.49 -3.47
N ALA A 34 10.61 2.21 -4.71
CA ALA A 34 11.52 2.07 -5.85
C ALA A 34 12.24 3.37 -6.24
N ILE A 35 11.60 4.54 -6.03
CA ILE A 35 12.24 5.85 -6.22
C ILE A 35 13.30 6.09 -5.14
N GLU A 36 12.96 5.89 -3.87
CA GLU A 36 13.89 6.12 -2.76
C GLU A 36 15.10 5.18 -2.81
N ARG A 37 14.91 3.91 -3.19
CA ARG A 37 16.02 2.97 -3.43
C ARG A 37 16.96 3.45 -4.55
N ARG A 38 16.42 4.00 -5.65
CA ARG A 38 17.24 4.56 -6.73
C ARG A 38 18.00 5.82 -6.31
N LYS A 39 17.37 6.70 -5.52
CA LYS A 39 18.04 7.88 -4.95
C LYS A 39 19.19 7.47 -4.03
N PHE A 40 18.95 6.52 -3.12
CA PHE A 40 20.01 6.00 -2.24
C PHE A 40 21.18 5.40 -3.03
N ALA A 41 20.91 4.61 -4.08
CA ALA A 41 21.97 4.06 -4.92
C ALA A 41 22.80 5.16 -5.62
N ALA A 42 22.15 6.22 -6.10
CA ALA A 42 22.85 7.38 -6.66
C ALA A 42 23.69 8.11 -5.60
N GLU A 43 23.14 8.31 -4.41
CA GLU A 43 23.81 8.98 -3.29
C GLU A 43 25.02 8.17 -2.80
N GLU A 44 24.88 6.84 -2.70
CA GLU A 44 25.96 5.92 -2.36
C GLU A 44 27.11 5.98 -3.39
N ALA A 45 26.78 6.09 -4.68
CA ALA A 45 27.78 6.27 -5.73
C ALA A 45 28.51 7.62 -5.62
N GLN A 46 27.83 8.70 -5.21
CA GLN A 46 28.47 10.00 -4.95
C GLN A 46 29.34 9.95 -3.69
N PHE A 47 28.88 9.29 -2.63
CA PHE A 47 29.62 9.13 -1.37
C PHE A 47 30.93 8.37 -1.59
N LYS A 48 30.90 7.27 -2.36
CA LYS A 48 32.11 6.51 -2.74
C LYS A 48 33.15 7.35 -3.50
N ARG A 49 32.72 8.44 -4.14
CA ARG A 49 33.59 9.41 -4.84
C ARG A 49 33.99 10.61 -3.98
N GLY A 50 33.62 10.63 -2.69
CA GLY A 50 33.84 11.76 -1.78
C GLY A 50 32.99 12.99 -2.09
N ARG A 51 31.90 12.84 -2.86
CA ARG A 51 31.01 13.94 -3.30
C ARG A 51 29.71 14.04 -2.51
N SER A 52 29.54 13.18 -1.51
CA SER A 52 28.41 13.18 -0.59
C SER A 52 28.90 12.96 0.84
N SER A 53 28.06 13.28 1.82
CA SER A 53 28.33 13.12 3.23
C SER A 53 27.61 11.91 3.81
N THR A 54 28.13 11.38 4.92
CA THR A 54 27.49 10.29 5.67
C THR A 54 26.07 10.66 6.11
N ASP A 55 25.84 11.93 6.46
CA ASP A 55 24.52 12.42 6.87
C ASP A 55 23.48 12.30 5.75
N LEU A 56 23.87 12.54 4.49
CA LEU A 56 22.98 12.37 3.33
C LEU A 56 22.62 10.89 3.12
N LEU A 57 23.58 9.98 3.28
CA LEU A 57 23.30 8.53 3.21
C LEU A 57 22.34 8.09 4.30
N LEU A 58 22.54 8.55 5.54
CA LEU A 58 21.66 8.22 6.66
C LEU A 58 20.24 8.73 6.42
N ARG A 59 20.08 9.95 5.90
CA ARG A 59 18.76 10.49 5.52
C ARG A 59 18.10 9.65 4.43
N SER A 60 18.82 9.30 3.36
CA SER A 60 18.27 8.44 2.30
C SER A 60 17.87 7.05 2.81
N GLN A 61 18.60 6.48 3.77
CA GLN A 61 18.18 5.23 4.43
C GLN A 61 16.90 5.39 5.26
N GLN A 62 16.76 6.52 5.96
CA GLN A 62 15.53 6.83 6.70
C GLN A 62 14.34 7.00 5.74
N ASP A 63 14.53 7.65 4.59
CA ASP A 63 13.50 7.80 3.56
C ASP A 63 13.05 6.44 3.00
N ILE A 64 13.99 5.52 2.74
CA ILE A 64 13.65 4.14 2.34
C ILE A 64 12.80 3.46 3.40
N ARG A 65 13.22 3.49 4.68
CA ARG A 65 12.48 2.85 5.78
C ARG A 65 11.07 3.42 5.94
N ARG A 66 10.93 4.74 5.76
CA ARG A 66 9.64 5.40 5.77
C ARG A 66 8.76 4.93 4.62
N ALA A 67 9.28 4.93 3.39
CA ALA A 67 8.54 4.46 2.21
C ALA A 67 8.15 2.97 2.33
N GLU A 68 9.02 2.15 2.92
CA GLU A 68 8.74 0.74 3.19
C GLU A 68 7.63 0.56 4.23
N SER A 69 7.66 1.33 5.32
CA SER A 69 6.58 1.33 6.31
C SER A 69 5.25 1.80 5.71
N GLU A 70 5.25 2.83 4.88
CA GLU A 70 4.06 3.32 4.18
C GLU A 70 3.52 2.28 3.19
N HIS A 71 4.39 1.57 2.47
CA HIS A 71 4.01 0.50 1.56
C HIS A 71 3.38 -0.68 2.30
N LEU A 72 3.99 -1.17 3.38
CA LEU A 72 3.46 -2.28 4.19
C LEU A 72 2.09 -1.94 4.82
N ARG A 73 1.91 -0.69 5.26
CA ARG A 73 0.59 -0.22 5.73
C ARG A 73 -0.44 -0.25 4.61
N ALA A 74 -0.09 0.21 3.41
CA ALA A 74 -0.99 0.15 2.26
C ALA A 74 -1.34 -1.30 1.86
N GLU A 75 -0.40 -2.23 1.93
CA GLU A 75 -0.66 -3.67 1.72
C GLU A 75 -1.64 -4.23 2.76
N THR A 76 -1.47 -3.85 4.02
CA THR A 76 -2.38 -4.25 5.11
C THR A 76 -3.78 -3.68 4.88
N ASP A 77 -3.89 -2.40 4.52
CA ASP A 77 -5.17 -1.77 4.19
C ASP A 77 -5.85 -2.42 3.00
N GLU A 78 -5.08 -2.82 1.97
CA GLU A 78 -5.61 -3.55 0.82
C GLU A 78 -6.12 -4.93 1.21
N ALA A 79 -5.38 -5.67 2.03
CA ALA A 79 -5.81 -6.97 2.54
C ALA A 79 -7.13 -6.85 3.32
N LEU A 80 -7.24 -5.85 4.21
CA LEU A 80 -8.49 -5.57 4.93
C LEU A 80 -9.65 -5.21 3.98
N ALA A 81 -9.39 -4.38 2.97
CA ALA A 81 -10.42 -4.03 1.99
C ALA A 81 -10.91 -5.23 1.15
N ARG A 82 -10.03 -6.23 0.89
CA ARG A 82 -10.43 -7.49 0.24
C ARG A 82 -11.38 -8.29 1.14
N VAL A 83 -11.04 -8.42 2.42
CA VAL A 83 -11.88 -9.10 3.42
C VAL A 83 -13.25 -8.42 3.54
N GLU A 84 -13.29 -7.08 3.59
CA GLU A 84 -14.54 -6.31 3.62
C GLU A 84 -15.39 -6.51 2.36
N LEU A 85 -14.77 -6.54 1.18
CA LEU A 85 -15.49 -6.85 -0.06
C LEU A 85 -16.05 -8.28 -0.06
N ALA A 86 -15.29 -9.25 0.46
CA ALA A 86 -15.73 -10.62 0.60
C ALA A 86 -16.92 -10.73 1.58
N ARG A 87 -16.87 -10.00 2.71
CA ARG A 87 -17.98 -9.85 3.68
C ARG A 87 -19.22 -9.27 3.01
N ALA A 88 -19.11 -8.11 2.37
CA ALA A 88 -20.23 -7.44 1.69
C ALA A 88 -20.80 -8.24 0.51
N SER A 89 -20.01 -9.15 -0.06
CA SER A 89 -20.44 -10.04 -1.16
C SER A 89 -21.01 -11.38 -0.66
N GLY A 90 -21.03 -11.64 0.64
CA GLY A 90 -21.43 -12.92 1.22
C GLY A 90 -20.47 -14.08 0.91
N ARG A 91 -19.21 -13.78 0.57
CA ARG A 91 -18.16 -14.74 0.19
C ARG A 91 -17.05 -14.89 1.22
N LEU A 92 -17.17 -14.24 2.37
CA LEU A 92 -16.13 -14.23 3.41
C LEU A 92 -15.67 -15.63 3.83
N ALA A 93 -16.61 -16.58 3.98
CA ALA A 93 -16.30 -17.96 4.35
C ALA A 93 -15.38 -18.67 3.34
N ALA A 94 -15.42 -18.29 2.06
CA ALA A 94 -14.55 -18.84 1.02
C ALA A 94 -13.15 -18.21 1.00
N GLU A 95 -12.98 -17.00 1.55
CA GLU A 95 -11.67 -16.32 1.64
C GLU A 95 -10.91 -16.65 2.93
N LEU A 96 -11.61 -17.14 3.97
CA LEU A 96 -11.03 -17.56 5.24
C LEU A 96 -10.84 -19.09 5.35
N ALA A 97 -11.30 -19.85 4.36
CA ALA A 97 -11.06 -21.29 4.30
C ALA A 97 -9.57 -21.56 3.97
N PRO A 98 -8.89 -22.44 4.72
CA PRO A 98 -7.47 -22.75 4.54
C PRO A 98 -7.14 -23.43 3.21
#